data_AF-F8QBF0-F1
#
_entry.id   AF-F8QBF0-F1
#
_cell.length_a   1.000
_cell.length_b   1.000
_cell.length_c   1.000
_cell.angle_alpha   90.00
_cell.angle_beta   90.00
_cell.angle_gamma   90.00
#
_symmetry.space_group_name_H-M   'P 1'
#
loop_
_entity.id
_entity.type
_entity.pdbx_description
1 polymer ?
#
loop_
_entity_poly.entity_id
_entity_poly.type
_entity_poly.pdbx_seq_one_letter_code
_entity_poly.pdbx_strand_id
1 'polypeptide(L)'
;MHPRRVVLPVTQDTPAPGKNMALPAMTQRSPLPGVALQTEDPESGAIIITSLAVPPFCCHEDLLTMPRIQLIKVAQALNERLPAALQIPVGTDVSDALIRNSIEVLV
;
A
#
# COMPACT_ATOMS: atom_id res chain seq x y z
N MET A 1 4.20 -46.33 62.91
CA MET A 1 3.99 -47.05 61.64
C MET A 1 4.98 -46.51 60.61
N HIS A 2 6.03 -47.27 60.30
CA HIS A 2 6.94 -47.09 59.15
C HIS A 2 6.30 -47.80 57.92
N PRO A 3 6.64 -47.53 56.64
CA PRO A 3 8.03 -47.38 56.17
C PRO A 3 8.32 -46.46 54.95
N ARG A 4 9.64 -46.29 54.76
CA ARG A 4 10.36 -45.91 53.54
C ARG A 4 9.94 -46.70 52.31
N ARG A 5 10.08 -46.11 51.11
CA ARG A 5 10.62 -46.81 49.94
C ARG A 5 11.17 -45.85 48.86
N VAL A 6 12.49 -45.84 48.76
CA VAL A 6 13.28 -45.48 47.57
C VAL A 6 13.38 -46.74 46.72
N VAL A 7 12.99 -46.70 45.43
CA VAL A 7 13.46 -47.61 44.36
C VAL A 7 13.33 -46.90 42.99
N LEU A 8 14.47 -46.44 42.44
CA LEU A 8 14.76 -46.35 40.99
C LEU A 8 14.99 -47.78 40.45
N PRO A 9 15.09 -48.10 39.13
CA PRO A 9 15.25 -47.25 37.94
C PRO A 9 14.40 -47.70 36.72
N VAL A 10 14.46 -47.00 35.58
CA VAL A 10 14.90 -47.59 34.28
C VAL A 10 14.94 -46.50 33.21
N THR A 11 16.05 -46.49 32.49
CA THR A 11 16.45 -45.59 31.42
C THR A 11 15.55 -45.72 30.20
N GLN A 12 15.12 -44.59 29.62
CA GLN A 12 14.91 -44.48 28.17
C GLN A 12 15.16 -43.00 27.81
N ASP A 13 16.42 -42.72 27.48
CA ASP A 13 16.90 -42.59 26.11
C ASP A 13 16.51 -41.22 25.54
N THR A 14 17.51 -40.35 25.51
CA THR A 14 17.38 -39.03 24.91
C THR A 14 17.77 -39.18 23.45
N PRO A 15 16.87 -38.94 22.49
CA PRO A 15 17.28 -38.40 21.21
C PRO A 15 17.05 -36.89 21.20
N ALA A 16 18.17 -36.23 20.95
CA ALA A 16 18.47 -34.87 20.50
C ALA A 16 17.33 -34.01 19.86
N PRO A 17 17.55 -32.69 19.77
CA PRO A 17 16.52 -31.68 19.65
C PRO A 17 15.94 -31.64 18.23
N GLY A 18 14.69 -32.07 18.09
CA GLY A 18 13.86 -31.67 16.97
C GLY A 18 13.59 -30.17 17.08
N LYS A 19 14.38 -29.37 16.36
CA LYS A 19 14.05 -27.96 16.07
C LYS A 19 12.66 -27.96 15.46
N ASN A 20 11.64 -27.66 16.25
CA ASN A 20 10.38 -27.19 15.73
C ASN A 20 10.72 -25.88 15.02
N MET A 21 10.98 -25.97 13.72
CA MET A 21 10.94 -24.85 12.79
C MET A 21 9.54 -24.27 12.90
N ALA A 22 9.36 -23.39 13.88
CA ALA A 22 8.36 -22.35 13.80
C ALA A 22 8.73 -21.59 12.53
N LEU A 23 8.02 -21.91 11.45
CA LEU A 23 7.89 -21.03 10.30
C LEU A 23 7.64 -19.63 10.88
N PRO A 24 8.42 -18.61 10.49
CA PRO A 24 8.15 -17.26 10.97
C PRO A 24 6.71 -16.95 10.61
N ALA A 25 5.90 -16.63 11.63
CA ALA A 25 4.53 -16.18 11.44
C ALA A 25 4.58 -15.10 10.36
N MET A 26 4.03 -15.40 9.18
CA MET A 26 3.85 -14.42 8.14
C MET A 26 2.93 -13.38 8.75
N THR A 27 3.51 -12.26 9.18
CA THR A 27 2.76 -11.08 9.57
C THR A 27 1.87 -10.75 8.39
N GLN A 28 0.60 -11.19 8.44
CA GLN A 28 -0.45 -10.73 7.55
C GLN A 28 -0.59 -9.24 7.82
N ARG A 29 0.18 -8.44 7.10
CA ARG A 29 -0.09 -7.01 6.98
C ARG A 29 -1.41 -6.94 6.25
N SER A 30 -2.49 -6.64 6.97
CA SER A 30 -3.76 -6.25 6.39
C SER A 30 -3.44 -5.24 5.28
N PRO A 31 -3.83 -5.50 4.02
CA PRO A 31 -3.60 -4.53 2.96
C PRO A 31 -4.23 -3.21 3.40
N LEU A 32 -3.46 -2.13 3.33
CA LEU A 32 -4.04 -0.80 3.48
C LEU A 32 -5.19 -0.68 2.46
N PRO A 33 -6.33 -0.07 2.84
CA PRO A 33 -7.42 0.12 1.90
C PRO A 33 -6.90 0.98 0.73
N GLY A 34 -6.78 0.35 -0.43
CA GLY A 34 -6.41 1.03 -1.67
C GLY A 34 -7.58 1.82 -2.22
N VAL A 35 -7.28 2.73 -3.15
CA VAL A 35 -8.27 3.53 -3.87
C VAL A 35 -8.22 3.14 -5.34
N ALA A 36 -9.36 3.10 -6.01
CA ALA A 36 -9.44 2.94 -7.45
C ALA A 36 -10.00 4.23 -8.05
N LEU A 37 -9.26 4.82 -8.99
CA LEU A 37 -9.76 5.92 -9.82
C LEU A 37 -10.48 5.31 -11.02
N GLN A 38 -11.68 5.80 -11.30
CA GLN A 38 -12.44 5.45 -12.50
C GLN A 38 -12.48 6.67 -13.40
N THR A 39 -11.95 6.53 -14.62
CA THR A 39 -11.97 7.59 -15.63
C THR A 39 -12.59 7.04 -16.90
N GLU A 40 -13.44 7.83 -17.53
CA GLU A 40 -14.04 7.49 -18.83
C GLU A 40 -13.14 8.02 -19.94
N ASP A 41 -12.86 7.18 -20.94
CA ASP A 41 -12.25 7.59 -22.19
C ASP A 41 -13.38 7.96 -23.18
N PRO A 42 -13.62 9.25 -23.45
CA PRO A 42 -14.72 9.68 -24.30
C PRO A 42 -14.52 9.28 -25.77
N GLU A 43 -13.29 9.03 -26.22
CA GLU A 43 -13.01 8.67 -27.61
C GLU A 43 -13.35 7.20 -27.90
N SER A 44 -13.03 6.31 -26.95
CA SER A 44 -13.29 4.87 -27.11
C SER A 44 -14.55 4.38 -26.38
N GLY A 45 -15.13 5.20 -25.50
CA GLY A 45 -16.18 4.78 -24.57
C GLY A 45 -15.70 3.79 -23.52
N ALA A 46 -14.37 3.66 -23.32
CA ALA A 46 -13.80 2.73 -22.37
C ALA A 46 -13.82 3.28 -20.94
N ILE A 47 -13.92 2.37 -19.97
CA ILE A 47 -13.73 2.70 -18.55
C ILE A 47 -12.32 2.29 -18.16
N ILE A 48 -11.53 3.27 -17.73
CA ILE A 48 -10.16 3.07 -17.22
C ILE A 48 -10.24 3.01 -15.70
N ILE A 49 -9.80 1.89 -15.12
CA ILE A 49 -9.69 1.71 -13.67
C ILE A 49 -8.22 1.71 -13.29
N THR A 50 -7.79 2.74 -12.55
CA THR A 50 -6.42 2.87 -12.04
C THR A 50 -6.41 2.60 -10.54
N SER A 51 -5.74 1.52 -10.10
CA SER A 51 -5.60 1.20 -8.67
C SER A 51 -4.38 1.88 -8.05
N LEU A 52 -4.62 2.52 -6.90
CA LEU A 52 -3.64 3.21 -6.08
C LEU A 52 -3.57 2.53 -4.71
N ALA A 53 -2.35 2.29 -4.23
CA ALA A 53 -2.14 1.69 -2.92
C ALA A 53 -2.54 2.61 -1.76
N VAL A 54 -2.47 3.93 -1.99
CA VAL A 54 -2.86 4.99 -1.05
C VAL A 54 -3.49 6.15 -1.83
N PRO A 55 -4.43 6.89 -1.24
CA PRO A 55 -4.91 8.12 -1.85
C PRO A 55 -3.77 9.14 -1.98
N PRO A 56 -3.71 9.90 -3.09
CA PRO A 56 -2.65 10.88 -3.33
C PRO A 56 -2.67 12.08 -2.37
N PHE A 57 -3.82 12.37 -1.74
CA PHE A 57 -4.04 13.40 -0.73
C PHE A 57 -5.22 13.03 0.18
N CYS A 58 -5.33 13.65 1.35
CA CYS A 58 -6.32 13.27 2.36
C CYS A 58 -7.70 13.90 2.16
N CYS A 59 -7.77 15.07 1.52
CA CYS A 59 -9.02 15.80 1.24
C CYS A 59 -8.84 16.82 0.11
N HIS A 60 -9.96 17.32 -0.44
CA HIS A 60 -9.94 18.34 -1.49
C HIS A 60 -9.31 19.68 -1.03
N GLU A 61 -9.47 20.05 0.25
CA GLU A 61 -8.87 21.28 0.82
C GLU A 61 -7.34 21.26 0.78
N ASP A 62 -6.74 20.10 1.02
CA ASP A 62 -5.30 19.89 0.93
C ASP A 62 -4.81 20.16 -0.50
N LEU A 63 -5.53 19.67 -1.52
CA LEU A 63 -5.19 19.92 -2.93
C LEU A 63 -5.21 21.42 -3.29
N LEU A 64 -6.19 22.17 -2.80
CA LEU A 64 -6.31 23.61 -3.07
C LEU A 64 -5.18 24.42 -2.43
N THR A 65 -4.73 24.01 -1.24
CA THR A 65 -3.74 24.73 -0.44
C THR A 65 -2.30 24.23 -0.66
N MET A 66 -2.12 23.09 -1.31
CA MET A 66 -0.81 22.49 -1.58
C MET A 66 0.14 23.46 -2.31
N PRO A 67 1.40 23.59 -1.84
CA PRO A 67 2.43 24.32 -2.56
C PRO A 67 2.83 23.58 -3.84
N ARG A 68 3.32 24.30 -4.85
CA ARG A 68 3.72 23.75 -6.17
C ARG A 68 4.55 22.48 -6.10
N ILE A 69 5.54 22.42 -5.21
CA ILE A 69 6.41 21.24 -5.06
C ILE A 69 5.60 20.00 -4.66
N GLN A 70 4.57 20.14 -3.81
CA GLN A 70 3.70 19.03 -3.46
C GLN A 70 2.76 18.66 -4.61
N LEU A 71 2.19 19.63 -5.31
CA LEU A 71 1.37 19.37 -6.51
C LEU A 71 2.12 18.56 -7.56
N ILE A 72 3.37 18.92 -7.85
CA ILE A 72 4.21 18.21 -8.80
C ILE A 72 4.45 16.77 -8.33
N LYS A 73 4.73 16.55 -7.03
CA LYS A 73 4.93 15.20 -6.48
C LYS A 73 3.68 14.34 -6.61
N VAL A 74 2.51 14.90 -6.31
CA VAL A 74 1.23 14.20 -6.47
C VAL A 74 0.98 13.86 -7.93
N ALA A 75 1.13 14.83 -8.83
CA ALA A 75 0.96 14.63 -10.26
C ALA A 75 1.92 13.56 -10.82
N GLN A 76 3.18 13.56 -10.39
CA GLN A 76 4.16 12.53 -10.77
C GLN A 76 3.77 11.15 -10.25
N ALA A 77 3.37 11.03 -8.98
CA ALA A 77 2.94 9.76 -8.40
C ALA A 77 1.69 9.19 -9.10
N LEU A 78 0.77 10.06 -9.53
CA LEU A 78 -0.36 9.67 -10.36
C LEU A 78 0.08 9.23 -11.76
N ASN A 79 0.96 9.99 -12.42
CA ASN A 79 1.47 9.68 -13.75
C ASN A 79 2.22 8.34 -13.84
N GLU A 80 2.82 7.86 -12.75
CA GLU A 80 3.41 6.52 -12.69
C GLU A 80 2.39 5.39 -12.85
N ARG A 81 1.10 5.68 -12.61
CA ARG A 81 0.00 4.70 -12.62
C ARG A 81 -1.02 4.98 -13.72
N LEU A 82 -1.11 6.21 -14.19
CA LEU A 82 -2.03 6.60 -15.24
C LEU A 82 -1.51 6.17 -16.62
N PRO A 83 -2.41 5.76 -17.54
CA PRO A 83 -2.05 5.60 -18.94
C PRO A 83 -1.63 6.93 -19.55
N ALA A 84 -0.84 6.89 -20.63
CA ALA A 84 -0.27 8.07 -21.26
C ALA A 84 -1.30 9.16 -21.60
N ALA A 85 -2.51 8.77 -22.03
CA ALA A 85 -3.60 9.69 -22.38
C ALA A 85 -4.13 10.50 -21.18
N LEU A 86 -3.96 10.01 -19.95
CA LEU A 86 -4.45 10.66 -18.73
C LEU A 86 -3.34 11.31 -17.91
N GLN A 87 -2.10 11.37 -18.42
CA GLN A 87 -1.00 11.95 -17.67
C GLN A 87 -1.19 13.46 -17.46
N ILE A 88 -0.97 13.89 -16.23
CA ILE A 88 -1.01 15.28 -15.80
C ILE A 88 0.27 15.97 -16.29
N PRO A 89 0.18 17.10 -17.01
CA PRO A 89 1.36 17.82 -17.44
C PRO A 89 2.11 18.40 -16.23
N VAL A 90 3.40 18.10 -16.15
CA VAL A 90 4.31 18.62 -15.12
C VAL A 90 5.51 19.28 -15.81
N GLY A 91 5.76 20.55 -15.52
CA GLY A 91 6.83 21.32 -16.16
C GLY A 91 6.94 22.74 -15.60
N THR A 92 8.03 23.45 -15.90
CA THR A 92 8.23 24.84 -15.44
C THR A 92 7.20 25.80 -16.02
N ASP A 93 6.71 25.52 -17.23
CA ASP A 93 5.79 26.38 -17.97
C ASP A 93 4.31 26.10 -17.66
N VAL A 94 4.03 25.07 -16.84
CA VAL A 94 2.68 24.70 -16.43
C VAL A 94 2.30 25.45 -15.16
N SER A 95 1.14 26.10 -15.15
CA SER A 95 0.65 26.83 -13.97
C SER A 95 0.17 25.89 -12.86
N ASP A 96 0.27 26.33 -11.60
CA ASP A 96 -0.25 25.56 -10.45
C ASP A 96 -1.75 25.27 -10.60
N ALA A 97 -2.51 26.23 -11.14
CA ALA A 97 -3.95 26.09 -11.35
C ALA A 97 -4.28 24.97 -12.35
N LEU A 98 -3.48 24.82 -13.42
CA LEU A 98 -3.68 23.74 -14.38
C LEU A 98 -3.37 22.38 -13.74
N ILE A 99 -2.27 22.26 -12.99
CA ILE A 99 -1.92 21.01 -12.30
C ILE A 99 -3.04 20.62 -11.32
N ARG A 100 -3.55 21.57 -10.53
CA ARG A 100 -4.68 21.33 -9.60
C ARG A 100 -5.92 20.86 -10.33
N ASN A 101 -6.34 21.59 -11.37
CA ASN A 101 -7.52 21.25 -12.15
C ASN A 101 -7.40 19.87 -12.80
N SER A 102 -6.23 19.51 -13.32
CA SER A 102 -5.98 18.17 -13.88
C SER A 102 -6.07 17.07 -12.83
N ILE A 103 -5.59 17.30 -11.60
CA ILE A 103 -5.75 16.35 -10.50
C ILE A 103 -7.22 16.22 -10.10
N GLU A 104 -7.94 17.34 -10.01
CA GLU A 104 -9.36 17.39 -9.63
C GLU A 104 -10.27 16.65 -10.61
N VAL A 105 -10.02 16.72 -11.92
CA VAL A 105 -10.79 15.98 -12.92
C VAL A 105 -10.66 14.45 -12.78
N LEU A 106 -9.60 13.96 -12.11
CA LEU A 106 -9.33 12.53 -11.95
C LEU A 106 -9.92 11.93 -10.67
N VAL A 107 -10.33 12.75 -9.68
CA VAL A 107 -10.83 12.31 -8.36
C VAL A 107 -12.29 12.66 -8.12
#